data_AF-A0A8J8G7N6-F1
#
_entry.id   AF-A0A8J8G7N6-F1
#
_cell.length_a   1.000
_cell.length_b   1.000
_cell.length_c   1.000
_cell.angle_alpha   90.00
_cell.angle_beta   90.00
_cell.angle_gamma   90.00
#
_symmetry.space_group_name_H-M   'P 1'
#
loop_
_entity.id
_entity.type
_entity.pdbx_description
1 polymer ?
#
loop_
_entity_poly.entity_id
_entity_poly.type
_entity_poly.pdbx_seq_one_letter_code
_entity_poly.pdbx_strand_id
1 'polypeptide(L)' 'MKKSENESENFAMLEKKLVKAMNLVYVNLIKFKKEKNSPLVVMREGKIVHIKAEDLEMPLIKND' A
#
# COMPACT_ATOMS: atom_id res chain seq x y z
N MET A 1 -2.31 19.85 -30.94
CA MET A 1 -1.33 19.03 -30.19
C MET A 1 -1.43 19.15 -28.67
N LYS A 2 -1.94 20.25 -28.07
CA LYS A 2 -1.95 20.45 -26.60
C LYS A 2 -2.88 19.56 -25.74
N LYS A 3 -3.80 18.78 -26.33
CA LYS A 3 -4.80 18.02 -25.55
C LYS A 3 -4.25 16.70 -25.00
N SER A 4 -3.42 16.01 -25.78
CA SER A 4 -2.82 14.71 -25.40
C SER A 4 -1.74 14.83 -24.34
N GLU A 5 -0.98 15.93 -24.32
CA GLU A 5 0.05 16.19 -23.30
C GLU A 5 -0.60 16.41 -21.92
N ASN A 6 -1.67 17.22 -21.84
CA ASN A 6 -2.40 17.47 -20.59
C ASN A 6 -3.09 16.20 -20.01
N GLU A 7 -3.54 15.28 -20.84
CA GLU A 7 -4.15 14.02 -20.38
C GLU A 7 -3.09 13.07 -19.78
N SER A 8 -1.89 13.04 -20.39
CA SER A 8 -0.77 12.23 -19.89
C SER A 8 -0.23 12.71 -18.54
N GLU A 9 -0.14 14.04 -18.34
CA GLU A 9 0.27 14.64 -17.07
C GLU A 9 -0.74 14.37 -15.94
N ASN A 10 -2.04 14.44 -16.24
CA ASN A 10 -3.10 14.12 -15.29
C ASN A 10 -3.06 12.66 -14.85
N PHE A 11 -2.81 11.74 -15.79
CA PHE A 11 -2.68 10.31 -15.46
C PHE A 11 -1.47 10.05 -14.55
N ALA A 12 -0.31 10.63 -14.87
CA ALA A 12 0.89 10.51 -14.03
C ALA A 12 0.67 11.10 -12.62
N MET A 13 -0.09 12.20 -12.50
CA MET A 13 -0.43 12.78 -11.20
C MET A 13 -1.37 11.86 -10.40
N LEU A 14 -2.35 11.25 -11.06
CA LEU A 14 -3.28 10.30 -10.44
C LEU A 14 -2.54 9.05 -9.94
N GLU A 15 -1.65 8.50 -10.76
CA GLU A 15 -0.81 7.35 -10.39
C GLU A 15 0.01 7.63 -9.13
N LYS A 16 0.72 8.78 -9.09
CA LYS A 16 1.49 9.19 -7.90
C LYS A 16 0.62 9.29 -6.65
N LYS A 17 -0.57 9.89 -6.75
CA LYS A 17 -1.50 10.00 -5.62
C LYS A 17 -1.97 8.63 -5.15
N LEU A 18 -2.28 7.72 -6.08
CA LEU A 18 -2.76 6.38 -5.77
C LEU A 18 -1.68 5.57 -5.06
N VAL A 19 -0.44 5.57 -5.58
CA VAL A 19 0.70 4.89 -4.95
C VAL A 19 0.93 5.44 -3.54
N LYS A 20 0.91 6.76 -3.36
CA LYS A 20 1.05 7.38 -2.04
C LYS A 20 -0.05 6.97 -1.07
N ALA A 21 -1.31 6.93 -1.53
CA ALA A 21 -2.44 6.50 -0.71
C ALA A 21 -2.32 5.02 -0.30
N MET A 22 -1.93 4.14 -1.22
CA MET A 22 -1.74 2.71 -0.93
C MET A 22 -0.60 2.47 0.06
N ASN A 23 0.50 3.21 -0.07
CA ASN A 23 1.61 3.17 0.89
C ASN A 23 1.15 3.58 2.30
N LEU A 24 0.32 4.64 2.41
CA LEU A 24 -0.22 5.09 3.68
C LEU A 24 -1.18 4.05 4.30
N VAL A 25 -2.05 3.43 3.48
CA VAL A 25 -2.94 2.35 3.91
C VAL A 25 -2.13 1.20 4.49
N TYR A 26 -1.07 0.77 3.81
CA TYR A 26 -0.21 -0.33 4.26
C TYR A 26 0.43 -0.02 5.62
N VAL A 27 1.02 1.17 5.78
CA VAL A 27 1.61 1.61 7.06
C VAL A 27 0.59 1.59 8.19
N ASN A 28 -0.60 2.16 7.95
CA ASN A 28 -1.64 2.23 8.97
C ASN A 28 -2.19 0.85 9.34
N LEU A 29 -2.32 -0.06 8.37
CA LEU A 29 -2.73 -1.44 8.62
C LEU A 29 -1.72 -2.16 9.50
N ILE A 30 -0.42 -2.05 9.22
CA ILE A 30 0.62 -2.68 10.05
C ILE A 30 0.58 -2.14 11.48
N LYS A 31 0.50 -0.82 11.64
CA LYS A 31 0.38 -0.19 12.98
C LYS A 31 -0.82 -0.75 13.73
N PHE A 32 -2.00 -0.76 13.11
CA PHE A 32 -3.22 -1.31 13.69
C PHE A 32 -3.06 -2.78 14.10
N LYS A 33 -2.46 -3.62 13.24
CA LYS A 33 -2.25 -5.04 13.53
C LYS A 33 -1.32 -5.26 14.73
N LYS A 34 -0.24 -4.47 14.83
CA LYS A 34 0.69 -4.48 15.96
C LYS A 34 0.03 -3.99 17.24
N GLU A 35 -0.66 -2.85 17.19
CA GLU A 35 -1.39 -2.28 18.34
C GLU A 35 -2.45 -3.24 18.90
N LYS A 36 -3.15 -3.96 18.03
CA LYS A 36 -4.17 -4.94 18.43
C LYS A 36 -3.63 -6.34 18.69
N ASN A 37 -2.32 -6.54 18.56
CA ASN A 37 -1.67 -7.86 18.61
C ASN A 37 -2.44 -8.93 17.81
N SER A 38 -2.88 -8.56 16.59
CA SER A 38 -3.75 -9.39 15.76
C SER A 38 -3.06 -9.80 14.46
N PRO A 39 -3.24 -11.05 13.99
CA PRO A 39 -2.61 -11.50 12.76
C PRO A 39 -3.22 -10.81 11.53
N LEU A 40 -2.41 -10.69 10.48
CA LEU A 40 -2.89 -10.44 9.13
C LEU A 40 -3.25 -11.79 8.49
N VAL A 41 -4.46 -11.90 7.97
CA VAL A 41 -4.97 -13.13 7.35
C VAL A 41 -5.08 -12.90 5.85
N VAL A 42 -4.42 -13.74 5.05
CA VAL A 42 -4.39 -13.64 3.59
C VAL A 42 -4.59 -15.01 2.97
N MET A 43 -5.03 -15.05 1.70
CA MET A 43 -5.03 -16.27 0.91
C MET A 43 -3.75 -16.35 0.08
N ARG A 44 -2.95 -17.41 0.24
CA ARG A 44 -1.77 -17.73 -0.59
C ARG A 44 -1.90 -19.15 -1.10
N GLU A 45 -1.76 -19.34 -2.41
CA GLU A 45 -1.82 -20.67 -3.03
C GLU A 45 -3.09 -21.46 -2.67
N GLY A 46 -4.23 -20.76 -2.60
CA GLY A 46 -5.53 -21.34 -2.23
C GLY A 46 -5.67 -21.71 -0.74
N LYS A 47 -4.70 -21.35 0.11
CA LYS A 47 -4.71 -21.61 1.55
C LYS A 47 -4.79 -20.31 2.34
N ILE A 48 -5.50 -20.36 3.47
CA ILE A 48 -5.54 -19.27 4.44
C ILE A 48 -4.22 -19.29 5.22
N VAL A 49 -3.49 -18.18 5.19
CA VAL A 49 -2.22 -17.98 5.89
C VAL A 49 -2.38 -16.85 6.91
N HIS A 50 -1.90 -17.08 8.12
CA HIS A 50 -1.85 -16.09 9.18
C HIS A 50 -0.40 -15.59 9.31
N ILE A 51 -0.21 -14.29 9.15
CA ILE A 51 1.06 -13.62 9.34
C ILE A 51 0.97 -12.87 10.67
N LYS A 52 1.88 -13.15 11.61
CA LYS A 52 1.84 -12.46 12.89
C LYS A 52 2.20 -11.00 12.71
N ALA A 53 1.69 -10.15 13.59
CA ALA A 53 1.95 -8.72 13.53
C ALA A 53 3.45 -8.38 13.68
N GLU A 54 4.19 -9.17 14.46
CA GLU A 54 5.64 -9.04 14.65
C GLU A 54 6.44 -9.32 13.37
N ASP A 55 5.96 -10.22 12.51
CA ASP A 55 6.59 -10.59 11.24
C ASP A 55 6.32 -9.57 10.10
N LEU A 56 5.48 -8.56 10.35
CA LEU A 56 5.16 -7.53 9.36
C LEU A 56 6.19 -6.38 9.38
N GLU A 57 6.90 -6.24 8.26
CA GLU A 57 7.86 -5.16 8.03
C GLU A 57 7.19 -3.89 7.52
N MET A 58 7.60 -2.74 8.05
CA MET A 58 7.19 -1.43 7.53
C MET A 58 7.83 -1.22 6.15
N PRO A 59 7.07 -0.78 5.14
CA PRO A 59 7.64 -0.52 3.83
C PRO A 59 8.54 0.72 3.93
N LEU A 60 9.71 0.67 3.28
CA LEU A 60 10.55 1.84 3.09
C LEU A 60 9.90 2.74 2.03
N ILE A 61 9.11 3.71 2.46
CA ILE A 61 8.50 4.69 1.55
C ILE A 61 9.56 5.75 1.24
N LYS A 62 10.06 5.75 0.00
CA LYS A 62 10.85 6.87 -0.51
C LYS A 62 9.91 8.03 -0.82
N ASN A 63 10.14 9.16 -0.16
CA ASN A 63 9.47 10.42 -0.49
C ASN A 63 10.30 11.11 -1.58
N ASP A 64 10.24 10.58 -2.79
CA ASP A 64 10.80 11.23 -3.98
C ASP A 64 9.92 12.41 -4.42
#